data_AF-A0AAU3FXD1-F1
#
_entry.id   AF-A0AAU3FXD1-F1
#
_cell.length_a   1.000
_cell.length_b   1.000
_cell.length_c   1.000
_cell.angle_alpha   90.00
_cell.angle_beta   90.00
_cell.angle_gamma   90.00
#
_symmetry.space_group_name_H-M   'P 1'
#
loop_
_entity.id
_entity.type
_entity.pdbx_description
1 polymer ?
#
loop_
_entity_poly.entity_id
_entity_poly.type
_entity_poly.pdbx_seq_one_letter_code
_entity_poly.pdbx_strand_id
1 'polypeptide(L)'
;MAAEFELGDYILVQDGRTLEVFHRTLSESMRYHVAFLGVDVQPRGDEFRVRLGAKNGDDIINGVRLRMDSEQFAGFREFIALAIAARDRTDVP
;
A
#
# COMPACT_ATOMS: atom_id res chain seq x y z
N MET A 1 -6.35 7.96 -13.66
CA MET A 1 -6.32 6.55 -14.09
C MET A 1 -6.03 5.75 -12.83
N ALA A 2 -6.85 4.74 -12.52
CA ALA A 2 -6.57 3.87 -11.39
C ALA A 2 -5.46 2.89 -11.77
N ALA A 3 -4.53 2.64 -10.86
CA ALA A 3 -3.56 1.56 -10.97
C ALA A 3 -4.00 0.41 -10.06
N GLU A 4 -3.69 -0.82 -10.47
CA GLU A 4 -4.05 -2.03 -9.74
C GLU A 4 -2.82 -2.92 -9.57
N PHE A 5 -2.75 -3.62 -8.44
CA PHE A 5 -1.68 -4.56 -8.14
C PHE A 5 -2.27 -5.78 -7.41
N GLU A 6 -2.08 -6.96 -8.01
CA GLU A 6 -2.52 -8.23 -7.44
C GLU A 6 -1.40 -8.89 -6.65
N LEU A 7 -1.74 -9.43 -5.47
CA LEU A 7 -0.83 -10.18 -4.62
C LEU A 7 -1.58 -11.31 -3.91
N GLY A 8 -1.46 -12.52 -4.44
CA GLY A 8 -2.16 -13.69 -3.88
C GLY A 8 -3.67 -13.44 -3.82
N ASP A 9 -4.22 -13.39 -2.61
CA ASP A 9 -5.64 -13.11 -2.37
C ASP A 9 -5.98 -11.62 -2.20
N TYR A 10 -4.98 -10.74 -2.31
CA TYR A 10 -5.18 -9.31 -2.20
C TYR A 10 -5.17 -8.63 -3.57
N ILE A 11 -6.03 -7.63 -3.73
CA ILE A 11 -6.00 -6.68 -4.83
C ILE A 11 -5.89 -5.29 -4.23
N LEU A 12 -4.86 -4.56 -4.63
CA LEU A 12 -4.64 -3.18 -4.22
C LEU A 12 -4.98 -2.26 -5.40
N VAL A 13 -5.77 -1.23 -5.15
CA VAL A 13 -6.20 -0.27 -6.16
C VAL A 13 -5.90 1.13 -5.67
N GLN A 14 -5.29 1.98 -6.50
CA GLN A 14 -5.09 3.39 -6.15
C GLN A 14 -5.39 4.32 -7.31
N ASP A 15 -5.98 5.48 -7.02
CA ASP A 15 -6.41 6.48 -8.01
C ASP A 15 -5.71 7.84 -7.86
N GLY A 16 -4.64 7.89 -7.06
CA GLY A 16 -3.92 9.10 -6.67
C GLY A 16 -4.54 9.89 -5.51
N ARG A 17 -5.72 9.49 -5.00
CA ARG A 17 -6.32 10.08 -3.79
C ARG A 17 -6.55 9.05 -2.71
N THR A 18 -6.92 7.84 -3.11
CA THR A 18 -7.18 6.73 -2.20
C THR A 18 -6.41 5.48 -2.61
N LEU A 19 -6.03 4.69 -1.61
CA LEU A 19 -5.54 3.33 -1.74
C LEU A 19 -6.60 2.42 -1.11
N GLU A 20 -7.10 1.47 -1.87
CA GLU A 20 -8.05 0.45 -1.44
C GLU A 20 -7.40 -0.93 -1.50
N VAL A 21 -7.67 -1.74 -0.48
CA VAL A 21 -7.17 -3.10 -0.35
C VAL A 21 -8.35 -4.04 -0.21
N PHE A 22 -8.51 -4.90 -1.20
CA PHE A 22 -9.53 -5.94 -1.26
C PHE A 22 -8.88 -7.28 -0.91
N HIS A 23 -9.61 -8.13 -0.19
CA HIS A 23 -9.25 -9.54 -0.02
C HIS A 23 -10.31 -10.39 -0.71
N ARG A 24 -9.91 -11.35 -1.54
CA ARG A 24 -10.82 -12.14 -2.41
C ARG A 24 -11.97 -12.82 -1.68
N THR A 25 -11.81 -13.15 -0.39
CA THR A 25 -12.84 -13.82 0.41
C THR A 25 -13.60 -12.91 1.38
N LEU A 26 -13.20 -11.64 1.51
CA LEU A 26 -13.86 -10.69 2.42
C LEU A 26 -14.77 -9.77 1.62
N SER A 27 -15.95 -9.52 2.18
CA SER A 27 -16.90 -8.55 1.60
C SER A 27 -16.52 -7.10 1.86
N GLU A 28 -15.62 -6.86 2.83
CA GLU A 28 -15.16 -5.54 3.21
C GLU A 28 -13.77 -5.26 2.63
N SER A 29 -13.56 -4.01 2.20
CA SER A 29 -12.25 -3.50 1.79
C SER A 29 -11.72 -2.51 2.83
N MET A 30 -10.39 -2.44 2.93
CA MET A 30 -9.74 -1.38 3.69
C MET A 30 -9.40 -0.22 2.75
N ARG A 31 -9.81 0.99 3.12
CA ARG A 31 -9.58 2.20 2.32
C ARG A 31 -8.80 3.23 3.11
N TYR A 32 -7.75 3.78 2.49
CA TYR A 32 -6.90 4.81 3.06
C TYR A 32 -6.86 6.02 2.12
N HIS A 33 -6.95 7.22 2.68
CA HIS A 33 -6.62 8.42 1.92
C HIS A 33 -5.10 8.52 1.78
N VAL A 34 -4.61 8.77 0.56
CA VAL A 34 -3.19 8.80 0.21
C VAL A 34 -2.42 9.84 1.04
N ALA A 35 -3.05 10.98 1.36
CA ALA A 35 -2.47 12.01 2.25
C ALA A 35 -2.00 11.44 3.61
N PHE A 36 -2.69 10.41 4.12
CA PHE A 36 -2.40 9.79 5.41
C PHE A 36 -1.82 8.39 5.25
N LEU A 37 -1.37 7.99 4.05
CA LEU A 37 -0.86 6.65 3.82
C LEU A 37 0.55 6.49 4.42
N GLY A 38 0.67 5.51 5.31
CA GLY A 38 1.93 5.00 5.84
C GLY A 38 2.29 3.67 5.18
N VAL A 39 3.57 3.51 4.85
CA VAL A 39 4.14 2.29 4.29
C VAL A 39 5.42 1.99 5.08
N ASP A 40 5.48 0.82 5.72
CA ASP A 40 6.68 0.31 6.38
C ASP A 40 7.09 -1.02 5.72
N VAL A 41 8.39 -1.20 5.51
CA VAL A 41 8.94 -2.38 4.85
C VAL A 41 10.05 -2.97 5.70
N GLN A 42 9.89 -4.25 6.04
CA GLN A 42 10.85 -5.01 6.82
C GLN A 42 11.35 -6.21 5.99
N PRO A 43 12.59 -6.19 5.49
CA PRO A 43 13.19 -7.36 4.85
C PRO A 43 13.46 -8.46 5.87
N ARG A 44 13.22 -9.71 5.48
CA ARG A 44 13.34 -10.92 6.32
C ARG A 44 13.88 -12.08 5.47
N GLY A 45 15.20 -12.19 5.36
CA GLY A 45 15.82 -13.16 4.44
C GLY A 45 15.44 -12.80 3.00
N ASP A 46 14.79 -13.73 2.31
CA ASP A 46 14.35 -13.56 0.91
C ASP A 46 12.91 -13.00 0.78
N GLU A 47 12.21 -12.77 1.89
CA GLU A 47 10.87 -12.17 1.92
C GLU A 47 10.88 -10.71 2.39
N PHE A 48 9.92 -9.94 1.90
CA PHE A 48 9.61 -8.59 2.35
C PHE A 48 8.27 -8.59 3.08
N ARG A 49 8.26 -8.07 4.31
CA ARG A 49 7.03 -7.81 5.07
C ARG A 49 6.69 -6.34 4.96
N VAL A 50 5.57 -6.06 4.30
CA VAL A 50 5.08 -4.70 4.10
C VAL A 50 3.89 -4.46 5.02
N ARG A 51 3.90 -3.36 5.77
CA ARG A 51 2.75 -2.86 6.52
C ARG A 51 2.23 -1.60 5.83
N LEU A 52 0.94 -1.60 5.50
CA LEU A 52 0.25 -0.49 4.85
C LEU A 52 -0.91 -0.05 5.72
N GLY A 53 -1.07 1.25 5.97
CA GLY A 53 -2.22 1.74 6.73
C GLY A 53 -2.22 3.24 6.89
N ALA A 54 -3.02 3.75 7.82
CA ALA A 54 -3.01 5.17 8.15
C ALA A 54 -1.76 5.50 8.99
N LYS A 55 -1.00 6.51 8.57
CA LYS A 55 0.15 7.03 9.29
C LYS A 55 -0.32 7.83 10.51
N ASN A 56 0.24 7.52 11.67
CA ASN A 56 0.04 8.27 12.91
C ASN A 56 1.39 8.49 13.59
N GLY A 57 1.98 9.67 13.38
CA GLY A 57 3.37 9.93 13.75
C GLY A 57 4.32 8.96 13.02
N ASP A 58 5.07 8.18 13.80
CA ASP A 58 6.01 7.18 13.31
C ASP A 58 5.41 5.75 13.22
N ASP A 59 4.14 5.56 13.59
CA ASP A 59 3.46 4.26 13.51
C ASP A 59 2.41 4.21 12.40
N ILE A 60 1.99 2.99 12.05
CA ILE A 60 0.94 2.69 11.08
C ILE A 60 -0.23 2.04 11.81
N ILE A 61 -1.39 2.68 11.82
CA ILE A 61 -2.61 2.16 12.47
C ILE A 61 -3.58 1.58 11.45
N ASN A 62 -4.41 0.63 11.91
CA ASN A 62 -5.43 -0.05 11.10
C ASN A 62 -4.90 -0.60 9.78
N GLY A 63 -3.66 -1.11 9.79
CA GLY A 63 -2.96 -1.48 8.57
C GLY A 63 -3.05 -2.96 8.22
N VAL A 64 -2.93 -3.25 6.92
CA VAL A 64 -2.75 -4.60 6.38
C VAL A 64 -1.26 -4.99 6.40
N ARG A 65 -0.99 -6.27 6.61
CA ARG A 65 0.35 -6.86 6.50
C ARG A 65 0.42 -7.75 5.28
N LEU A 66 1.29 -7.42 4.34
CA LEU A 66 1.54 -8.17 3.12
C LEU A 66 2.91 -8.84 3.21
N ARG A 67 3.01 -10.04 2.65
CA ARG A 67 4.28 -10.76 2.49
C ARG A 67 4.53 -10.93 1.00
N MET A 68 5.75 -10.65 0.58
CA MET A 68 6.15 -10.62 -0.81
C MET A 68 7.51 -11.27 -0.97
N ASP A 69 7.70 -12.00 -2.07
CA ASP A 69 9.05 -12.29 -2.55
C ASP A 69 9.67 -11.05 -3.23
N SER A 70 10.88 -11.21 -3.77
CA SER A 70 11.62 -10.10 -4.39
C SER A 70 10.98 -9.57 -5.68
N GLU A 71 10.37 -10.43 -6.49
CA GLU A 71 9.73 -10.05 -7.75
C GLU A 71 8.43 -9.29 -7.47
N GLN A 72 7.60 -9.84 -6.57
CA GLN A 72 6.38 -9.21 -6.09
C GLN A 72 6.68 -7.86 -5.43
N PHE A 73 7.75 -7.77 -4.63
CA PHE A 73 8.14 -6.53 -4.00
C PHE A 73 8.60 -5.47 -5.01
N ALA A 74 9.28 -5.86 -6.10
CA ALA A 74 9.64 -4.93 -7.17
C ALA A 74 8.40 -4.32 -7.83
N GLY A 75 7.41 -5.13 -8.20
CA GLY A 75 6.13 -4.64 -8.75
C GLY A 75 5.36 -3.78 -7.75
N PHE A 76 5.33 -4.18 -6.47
CA PHE A 76 4.72 -3.38 -5.41
C PHE A 76 5.36 -2.00 -5.25
N ARG A 77 6.70 -1.92 -5.35
CA ARG A 77 7.43 -0.64 -5.27
C ARG A 77 7.01 0.31 -6.37
N GLU A 78 6.86 -0.17 -7.60
CA GLU A 78 6.39 0.64 -8.73
C GLU A 78 4.95 1.12 -8.50
N PHE A 79 4.07 0.22 -8.07
CA PHE A 79 2.69 0.55 -7.76
C PHE A 79 2.56 1.60 -6.65
N ILE A 80 3.23 1.41 -5.51
CA ILE A 80 3.10 2.28 -4.34
C ILE A 80 3.80 3.64 -4.54
N ALA A 81 4.82 3.69 -5.39
CA ALA A 81 5.49 4.95 -5.76
C ALA A 81 4.53 5.96 -6.37
N LEU A 82 3.50 5.51 -7.10
CA LEU A 82 2.46 6.37 -7.65
C LEU A 82 1.62 7.02 -6.54
N ALA A 83 1.25 6.25 -5.51
CA ALA A 83 0.51 6.78 -4.36
C ALA A 83 1.38 7.75 -3.55
N ILE A 84 2.65 7.43 -3.31
CA ILE A 84 3.59 8.30 -2.60
C ILE A 84 3.79 9.62 -3.37
N ALA A 85 4.00 9.56 -4.68
CA ALA A 85 4.16 10.76 -5.51
C ALA A 85 2.90 11.64 -5.50
N ALA A 86 1.71 11.03 -5.46
CA ALA A 86 0.46 11.78 -5.34
C ALA A 86 0.30 12.44 -3.96
N ARG A 87 0.69 11.75 -2.88
CA ARG A 87 0.75 12.31 -1.52
C ARG A 87 1.63 13.56 -1.50
N ASP A 88 2.87 13.41 -1.93
CA ASP A 88 3.89 14.46 -1.80
C ASP A 88 3.59 15.66 -2.73
N ARG A 89 2.83 15.49 -3.82
CA ARG A 89 2.31 16.61 -4.64
C ARG A 89 1.28 17.45 -3.89
N THR A 90 0.51 16.83 -3.01
CA THR A 90 -0.54 17.51 -2.22
C THR A 90 0.06 18.33 -1.08
N ASP A 91 1.31 18.04 -0.70
CA ASP A 91 2.09 18.76 0.33
C ASP A 91 2.87 19.98 -0.22
N VAL A 92 2.73 20.32 -1.51
CA VAL A 92 3.28 21.55 -2.07
C VAL A 92 2.28 22.71 -1.81
N PRO A 93 2.68 23.79 -1.11
CA PRO A 93 1.80 24.90 -0.75
C PRO A 93 1.30 25.72 -1.95
#